data_AF-Q8C9Q5-F1
#
_entry.id   AF-Q8C9Q5-F1
#
_cell.length_a   1.000
_cell.length_b   1.000
_cell.length_c   1.000
_cell.angle_alpha   90.00
_cell.angle_beta   90.00
_cell.angle_gamma   90.00
#
_symmetry.space_group_name_H-M   'P 1'
#
loop_
_entity.id
_entity.type
_entity.pdbx_description
1 polymer ?
#
loop_
_entity_poly.entity_id
_entity_poly.type
_entity_poly.pdbx_seq_one_letter_code
_entity_poly.pdbx_strand_id
1 'polypeptide(L)'
;METGSDSDQLERVFLRLGHAETDEQLQNIISKFLPPVLLKLSSTQEGVRKKVMELLVHLNKRIKSRPKIQLPVETLLVQYQDPAAVSFVTNFTIIYVKMGYPRLPVEKQCELAPTLLTAMEGKPQPQQDSLMHLLIPTLFHMKYPAESSKSASPFNLAEKPKTVQLLLDFMLDVLLMPYGYVLNESQSRQNSSSSSQGSSSNSGGGSGIPQPPPGMSFYAAKRVIGDNPWTPEQLEQCKLGIVKFIEAEQVPELEAVLHLVIASSDTRLSVATAADLELKSKQSLIDWNNPAIINKMYKVYLGDIPLKTKEGAVLKPELKRDPVSTRVKLKIVPHLLRSRQAAETFPANIQMISAHCCFWI
;
A
#
# COMPACT_ATOMS: atom_id res chain seq x y z
N MET A 1 11.38 17.04 41.82
CA MET A 1 12.05 18.24 41.28
C MET A 1 12.24 18.23 39.76
N GLU A 2 12.01 17.11 39.05
CA GLU A 2 12.04 17.08 37.56
C GLU A 2 10.82 17.74 36.89
N THR A 3 9.78 18.05 37.66
CA THR A 3 8.45 18.52 37.20
C THR A 3 8.47 19.89 36.51
N GLY A 4 9.34 20.81 36.92
CA GLY A 4 9.48 22.11 36.26
C GLY A 4 10.29 22.04 34.96
N SER A 5 11.32 21.19 34.91
CA SER A 5 12.29 21.18 33.82
C SER A 5 11.69 20.80 32.46
N ASP A 6 10.85 19.75 32.42
CA ASP A 6 10.24 19.29 31.17
C ASP A 6 9.21 20.28 30.61
N SER A 7 8.41 20.89 31.49
CA SER A 7 7.44 21.92 31.11
C SER A 7 8.14 23.18 30.59
N ASP A 8 9.19 23.63 31.29
CA ASP A 8 9.96 24.81 30.88
C ASP A 8 10.72 24.58 29.56
N GLN A 9 11.20 23.35 29.33
CA GLN A 9 11.81 22.97 28.06
C GLN A 9 10.80 23.03 26.91
N LEU A 10 9.56 22.54 27.11
CA LEU A 10 8.52 22.62 26.10
C LEU A 10 8.12 24.07 25.79
N GLU A 11 8.04 24.93 26.80
CA GLU A 11 7.79 26.37 26.60
C GLU A 11 8.92 27.04 25.83
N ARG A 12 10.18 26.69 26.10
CA ARG A 12 11.33 27.17 25.32
C ARG A 12 11.25 26.71 23.87
N VAL A 13 10.85 25.47 23.61
CA VAL A 13 10.66 24.95 22.24
C VAL A 13 9.50 25.69 21.57
N PHE A 14 8.39 25.93 22.27
CA PHE A 14 7.24 26.67 21.77
C PHE A 14 7.62 28.11 21.39
N LEU A 15 8.38 28.79 22.25
CA LEU A 15 8.86 30.14 22.00
C LEU A 15 9.82 30.18 20.80
N ARG A 16 10.77 29.25 20.71
CA ARG A 16 11.68 29.13 19.55
C ARG A 16 10.92 28.87 18.27
N LEU A 17 9.90 28.02 18.32
CA LEU A 17 9.00 27.80 17.20
C LEU A 17 8.33 29.11 16.81
N GLY A 18 7.77 29.88 17.76
CA GLY A 18 7.16 31.18 17.49
C GLY A 18 8.06 32.18 16.76
N HIS A 19 9.35 32.22 17.10
CA HIS A 19 10.33 33.15 16.52
C HIS A 19 10.94 32.69 15.19
N ALA A 20 10.69 31.46 14.75
CA ALA A 20 11.26 30.98 13.49
C ALA A 20 10.55 31.66 12.32
N GLU A 21 11.16 32.64 11.66
CA GLU A 21 10.51 33.35 10.55
C GLU A 21 10.79 32.65 9.22
N THR A 22 12.04 32.21 9.01
CA THR A 22 12.48 31.56 7.78
C THR A 22 12.18 30.06 7.74
N ASP A 23 12.24 29.47 6.55
CA ASP A 23 12.06 28.03 6.37
C ASP A 23 13.23 27.23 6.94
N GLU A 24 14.46 27.75 6.83
CA GLU A 24 15.68 27.14 7.36
C GLU A 24 15.67 27.09 8.89
N GLN A 25 15.26 28.18 9.55
CA GLN A 25 15.13 28.22 11.01
C GLN A 25 14.08 27.22 11.49
N LEU A 26 12.92 27.17 10.83
CA LEU A 26 11.87 26.23 11.16
C LEU A 26 12.32 24.77 10.94
N GLN A 27 13.01 24.49 9.84
CA GLN A 27 13.58 23.17 9.56
C GLN A 27 14.59 22.74 10.63
N ASN A 28 15.49 23.63 11.06
CA ASN A 28 16.46 23.37 12.11
C ASN A 28 15.80 23.06 13.45
N ILE A 29 14.72 23.78 13.78
CA ILE A 29 13.94 23.53 15.01
C ILE A 29 13.23 22.18 14.92
N ILE A 30 12.54 21.90 13.81
CA ILE A 30 11.83 20.63 13.61
C ILE A 30 12.80 19.45 13.68
N SER A 31 13.92 19.53 12.99
CA SER A 31 14.91 18.44 12.94
C SER A 31 15.47 18.09 14.32
N LYS A 32 15.63 19.09 15.19
CA LYS A 32 16.19 18.91 16.54
C LYS A 32 15.13 18.51 17.59
N PHE A 33 13.95 19.13 17.54
CA PHE A 33 12.99 19.05 18.64
C PHE A 33 11.80 18.15 18.36
N LEU A 34 11.45 17.85 17.09
CA LEU A 34 10.28 17.03 16.79
C LEU A 34 10.39 15.61 17.39
N PRO A 35 11.48 14.84 17.19
CA PRO A 35 11.56 13.50 17.77
C PRO A 35 11.49 13.49 19.31
N PRO A 36 12.27 14.32 20.05
CA PRO A 36 12.15 14.40 21.51
C PRO A 36 10.77 14.83 22.01
N VAL A 37 10.12 15.79 21.34
CA VAL A 37 8.77 16.25 21.69
C VAL A 37 7.76 15.11 21.55
N LEU A 38 7.87 14.27 20.51
CA LEU A 38 7.02 13.10 20.33
C LEU A 38 7.19 12.08 21.44
N LEU A 39 8.42 11.83 21.92
CA LEU A 39 8.67 10.94 23.05
C LEU A 39 7.99 11.44 24.34
N LYS A 40 7.85 12.76 24.53
CA LYS A 40 7.17 13.31 25.71
C LYS A 40 5.65 13.06 25.70
N LEU A 41 5.06 12.54 24.61
CA LEU A 41 3.66 12.10 24.59
C LEU A 41 3.38 10.92 25.54
N SER A 42 4.40 10.11 25.85
CA SER A 42 4.30 9.03 26.85
C SER A 42 4.60 9.48 28.28
N SER A 43 4.72 10.79 28.54
CA SER A 43 4.95 11.30 29.89
C SER A 43 3.79 10.92 30.83
N THR A 44 4.12 10.55 32.07
CA THR A 44 3.14 10.24 33.13
C THR A 44 2.35 11.49 33.56
N GLN A 45 2.86 12.68 33.26
CA GLN A 45 2.22 13.94 33.65
C GLN A 45 1.24 14.43 32.58
N GLU A 46 -0.02 14.60 32.97
CA GLU A 46 -1.08 15.09 32.08
C GLU A 46 -0.80 16.49 31.55
N GLY A 47 -0.30 17.40 32.39
CA GLY A 47 0.04 18.78 31.98
C GLY A 47 1.08 18.82 30.86
N VAL A 48 2.09 17.96 30.93
CA VAL A 48 3.13 17.82 29.89
C VAL A 48 2.51 17.32 28.58
N ARG A 49 1.70 16.25 28.63
CA ARG A 49 1.02 15.71 27.44
C ARG A 49 0.12 16.74 26.76
N LYS A 50 -0.63 17.54 27.53
CA LYS A 50 -1.50 18.60 27.00
C LYS A 50 -0.70 19.69 26.28
N LYS A 51 0.41 20.14 26.87
CA LYS A 51 1.32 21.11 26.23
C LYS A 51 1.97 20.57 24.96
N VAL A 52 2.39 19.30 24.96
CA VAL A 52 2.92 18.65 23.74
C VAL A 52 1.87 18.65 22.64
N MET A 53 0.62 18.30 22.93
CA MET A 53 -0.45 18.31 21.92
C MET A 53 -0.69 19.70 21.34
N GLU A 54 -0.73 20.72 22.19
CA GLU A 54 -0.86 22.11 21.75
C GLU A 54 0.31 22.51 20.82
N LEU A 55 1.55 22.19 21.22
CA LEU A 55 2.74 22.43 20.41
C LEU A 55 2.65 21.72 19.04
N LEU A 56 2.21 20.46 19.00
CA LEU A 56 2.07 19.69 17.76
C LEU A 56 0.98 20.29 16.83
N VAL A 57 -0.09 20.87 17.38
CA VAL A 57 -1.11 21.57 16.57
C VAL A 57 -0.51 22.78 15.85
N HIS A 58 0.25 23.62 16.57
CA HIS A 58 0.92 24.78 15.98
C HIS A 58 1.99 24.36 14.96
N LEU A 59 2.80 23.36 15.32
CA LEU A 59 3.82 22.81 14.44
C LEU A 59 3.22 22.25 13.15
N ASN A 60 2.11 21.50 13.23
CA ASN A 60 1.40 20.96 12.06
C ASN A 60 0.90 22.05 11.11
N LYS A 61 0.32 23.13 11.64
CA LYS A 61 -0.13 24.27 10.81
C LYS A 61 1.04 24.85 10.01
N ARG A 62 2.20 25.00 10.64
CA ARG A 62 3.40 25.57 10.01
C ARG A 62 4.07 24.65 9.01
N ILE A 63 4.14 23.35 9.30
CA ILE A 63 4.67 22.36 8.34
C ILE A 63 3.78 22.28 7.10
N LYS A 64 2.46 22.37 7.26
CA LYS A 64 1.52 22.33 6.15
C LYS A 64 1.59 23.58 5.26
N SER A 65 1.82 24.76 5.83
CA SER A 65 1.96 26.00 5.04
C SER A 65 3.27 26.10 4.27
N ARG A 66 4.28 25.28 4.60
CA ARG A 66 5.63 25.33 4.02
C ARG A 66 6.01 23.95 3.46
N PRO A 67 5.64 23.63 2.22
CA PRO A 67 5.83 22.30 1.65
C PRO A 67 7.30 21.94 1.39
N LYS A 68 8.19 22.93 1.26
CA LYS A 68 9.62 22.73 0.96
C LYS A 68 10.46 22.30 2.17
N ILE A 69 9.95 22.47 3.38
CA ILE A 69 10.68 22.14 4.60
C ILE A 69 10.81 20.62 4.75
N GLN A 70 12.03 20.19 5.05
CA GLN A 70 12.38 18.80 5.31
C GLN A 70 12.09 18.42 6.77
N LEU A 71 11.71 17.16 6.98
CA LEU A 71 11.52 16.56 8.30
C LEU A 71 12.63 15.54 8.56
N PRO A 72 12.98 15.26 9.83
CA PRO A 72 14.00 14.28 10.19
C PRO A 72 13.49 12.84 10.04
N VAL A 73 13.15 12.43 8.81
CA VAL A 73 12.47 11.16 8.53
C VAL A 73 13.29 9.95 8.98
N GLU A 74 14.62 9.97 8.79
CA GLU A 74 15.52 8.90 9.24
C GLU A 74 15.39 8.68 10.76
N THR A 75 15.50 9.75 11.55
CA THR A 75 15.34 9.70 13.00
C THR A 75 13.93 9.27 13.43
N LEU A 76 12.90 9.75 12.72
CA LEU A 76 11.52 9.37 12.99
C LEU A 76 11.26 7.88 12.70
N LEU A 77 11.88 7.31 11.66
CA LEU A 77 11.79 5.88 11.36
C LEU A 77 12.45 5.03 12.45
N VAL A 78 13.62 5.43 12.93
CA VAL A 78 14.30 4.77 14.06
C VAL A 78 13.40 4.79 15.31
N GLN A 79 12.85 5.96 15.66
CA GLN A 79 11.91 6.09 16.79
C GLN A 79 10.63 5.26 16.58
N TYR A 80 10.13 5.19 15.36
CA TYR A 80 8.91 4.43 15.03
C TYR A 80 9.12 2.92 15.15
N GLN A 81 10.33 2.43 14.85
CA GLN A 81 10.71 1.02 14.95
C GLN A 81 11.02 0.56 16.37
N ASP A 82 11.28 1.49 17.31
CA ASP A 82 11.60 1.16 18.69
C ASP A 82 10.50 0.27 19.35
N PRO A 83 10.82 -0.98 19.74
CA PRO A 83 9.86 -1.86 20.41
C PRO A 83 9.39 -1.35 21.77
N ALA A 84 10.17 -0.49 22.42
CA ALA A 84 9.81 0.13 23.70
C ALA A 84 8.88 1.34 23.54
N ALA A 85 8.67 1.84 22.32
CA ALA A 85 7.82 3.00 22.09
C ALA A 85 6.35 2.68 22.39
N VAL A 86 5.72 3.53 23.20
CA VAL A 86 4.30 3.42 23.51
C VAL A 86 3.47 3.67 22.25
N SER A 87 2.38 2.92 22.06
CA SER A 87 1.49 3.02 20.89
C SER A 87 1.08 4.45 20.54
N PHE A 88 0.86 5.29 21.55
CA PHE A 88 0.56 6.70 21.38
C PHE A 88 1.67 7.48 20.67
N VAL A 89 2.93 7.26 21.04
CA VAL A 89 4.11 7.85 20.38
C VAL A 89 4.22 7.34 18.95
N THR A 90 4.08 6.03 18.73
CA THR A 90 4.14 5.40 17.41
C THR A 90 3.07 5.95 16.46
N ASN A 91 1.83 6.13 16.95
CA ASN A 91 0.70 6.68 16.18
C ASN A 91 0.93 8.13 15.72
N PHE A 92 1.58 8.95 16.55
CA PHE A 92 1.93 10.32 16.15
C PHE A 92 3.18 10.36 15.27
N THR A 93 4.16 9.50 15.53
CA THR A 93 5.42 9.46 14.75
C THR A 93 5.15 9.14 13.28
N ILE A 94 4.27 8.17 12.98
CA ILE A 94 3.93 7.83 11.59
C ILE A 94 3.28 8.98 10.81
N ILE A 95 2.56 9.90 11.47
CA ILE A 95 1.98 11.08 10.81
C ILE A 95 3.09 11.94 10.21
N TYR A 96 4.17 12.16 10.97
CA TYR A 96 5.32 12.94 10.51
C TYR A 96 6.18 12.19 9.48
N VAL A 97 6.24 10.86 9.53
CA VAL A 97 6.84 10.04 8.46
C VAL A 97 6.05 10.21 7.16
N LYS A 98 4.72 10.07 7.19
CA LYS A 98 3.83 10.27 6.02
C LYS A 98 3.94 11.67 5.43
N MET A 99 4.08 12.69 6.28
CA MET A 99 4.23 14.08 5.81
C MET A 99 5.63 14.38 5.30
N GLY A 100 6.66 13.78 5.89
CA GLY A 100 8.06 14.08 5.63
C GLY A 100 8.67 13.30 4.47
N TYR A 101 8.35 12.01 4.35
CA TYR A 101 8.97 11.13 3.35
C TYR A 101 8.79 11.61 1.91
N PRO A 102 7.58 12.00 1.44
CA PRO A 102 7.40 12.51 0.08
C PRO A 102 8.13 13.83 -0.22
N ARG A 103 8.56 14.56 0.83
CA ARG A 103 9.28 15.84 0.69
C ARG A 103 10.78 15.65 0.49
N LEU A 104 11.31 14.48 0.84
CA LEU A 104 12.72 14.16 0.69
C LEU A 104 13.12 14.16 -0.80
N PRO A 105 14.39 14.45 -1.12
CA PRO A 105 14.93 14.17 -2.43
C PRO A 105 14.74 12.70 -2.81
N VAL A 106 14.50 12.43 -4.10
CA VAL A 106 14.21 11.07 -4.60
C VAL A 106 15.29 10.06 -4.22
N GLU A 107 16.57 10.46 -4.27
CA GLU A 107 17.71 9.62 -3.86
C GLU A 107 17.60 9.15 -2.41
N LYS A 108 17.22 10.07 -1.51
CA LYS A 108 17.02 9.79 -0.09
C LYS A 108 15.77 8.94 0.16
N GLN A 109 14.73 9.09 -0.64
CA GLN A 109 13.57 8.18 -0.58
C GLN A 109 14.00 6.76 -0.93
N CYS A 110 14.72 6.58 -2.04
CA CYS A 110 15.22 5.27 -2.48
C CYS A 110 16.14 4.62 -1.43
N GLU A 111 17.00 5.40 -0.77
CA GLU A 111 17.87 4.94 0.32
C GLU A 111 17.06 4.40 1.52
N LEU A 112 15.92 5.03 1.85
CA LEU A 112 15.09 4.67 3.00
C LEU A 112 13.98 3.66 2.68
N ALA A 113 13.78 3.30 1.40
CA ALA A 113 12.75 2.35 0.99
C ALA A 113 12.85 0.99 1.71
N PRO A 114 14.04 0.38 1.89
CA PRO A 114 14.17 -0.83 2.71
C PRO A 114 13.75 -0.64 4.17
N THR A 115 14.04 0.53 4.74
CA THR A 115 13.67 0.87 6.11
C THR A 115 12.15 1.01 6.28
N LEU A 116 11.43 1.51 5.26
CA LEU A 116 9.96 1.48 5.27
C LEU A 116 9.43 0.06 5.34
N LEU A 117 10.05 -0.87 4.58
CA LEU A 117 9.64 -2.26 4.58
C LEU A 117 9.81 -2.91 5.96
N THR A 118 10.98 -2.72 6.57
CA THR A 118 11.25 -3.26 7.92
C THR A 118 10.39 -2.59 9.00
N ALA A 119 10.05 -1.31 8.83
CA ALA A 119 9.19 -0.57 9.77
C ALA A 119 7.76 -1.12 9.88
N MET A 120 7.26 -1.85 8.87
CA MET A 120 5.91 -2.42 8.88
C MET A 120 5.75 -3.62 9.82
N GLU A 121 6.85 -4.24 10.22
CA GLU A 121 6.82 -5.46 11.01
C GLU A 121 6.17 -5.25 12.38
N GLY A 122 5.18 -6.09 12.71
CA GLY A 122 4.45 -6.03 13.97
C GLY A 122 3.54 -4.81 14.15
N LYS A 123 3.40 -3.94 13.13
CA LYS A 123 2.54 -2.76 13.19
C LYS A 123 1.09 -3.09 12.79
N PRO A 124 0.09 -2.31 13.28
CA PRO A 124 -1.29 -2.48 12.86
C PRO A 124 -1.48 -2.27 11.35
N GLN A 125 -2.45 -2.97 10.76
CA GLN A 125 -2.73 -2.95 9.32
C GLN A 125 -2.82 -1.53 8.70
N PRO A 126 -3.52 -0.53 9.30
CA PRO A 126 -3.59 0.81 8.71
C PRO A 126 -2.23 1.53 8.63
N GLN A 127 -1.30 1.19 9.53
CA GLN A 127 0.05 1.74 9.53
C GLN A 127 0.91 1.04 8.47
N GLN A 128 0.75 -0.27 8.31
CA GLN A 128 1.38 -1.03 7.24
C GLN A 128 0.92 -0.51 5.87
N ASP A 129 -0.39 -0.34 5.66
CA ASP A 129 -0.95 0.22 4.43
C ASP A 129 -0.42 1.65 4.17
N SER A 130 -0.28 2.47 5.23
CA SER A 130 0.30 3.81 5.11
C SER A 130 1.76 3.80 4.67
N LEU A 131 2.58 2.86 5.17
CA LEU A 131 3.98 2.71 4.78
C LEU A 131 4.12 2.13 3.37
N MET A 132 3.23 1.21 2.97
CA MET A 132 3.14 0.71 1.58
C MET A 132 2.84 1.85 0.59
N HIS A 133 1.93 2.75 0.96
CA HIS A 133 1.57 3.91 0.14
C HIS A 133 2.74 4.87 -0.11
N LEU A 134 3.72 4.90 0.81
CA LEU A 134 4.98 5.63 0.63
C LEU A 134 6.00 4.82 -0.19
N LEU A 135 6.08 3.51 0.05
CA LEU A 135 7.07 2.62 -0.57
C LEU A 135 6.83 2.42 -2.08
N ILE A 136 5.60 2.11 -2.47
CA ILE A 136 5.28 1.70 -3.85
C ILE A 136 5.69 2.75 -4.90
N PRO A 137 5.38 4.06 -4.74
CA PRO A 137 5.84 5.08 -5.67
C PRO A 137 7.37 5.16 -5.77
N THR A 138 8.09 4.94 -4.65
CA THR A 138 9.55 4.98 -4.63
C THR A 138 10.17 3.88 -5.50
N LEU A 139 9.55 2.71 -5.60
CA LEU A 139 10.06 1.57 -6.38
C LEU A 139 10.31 1.91 -7.85
N PHE A 140 9.58 2.86 -8.42
CA PHE A 140 9.76 3.31 -9.80
C PHE A 140 11.10 4.03 -10.03
N HIS A 141 11.58 4.73 -9.00
CA HIS A 141 12.80 5.54 -9.05
C HIS A 141 14.03 4.79 -8.55
N MET A 142 13.85 3.61 -7.94
CA MET A 142 14.96 2.79 -7.50
C MET A 142 15.76 2.29 -8.71
N LYS A 143 17.09 2.32 -8.54
CA LYS A 143 18.02 1.71 -9.48
C LYS A 143 18.43 0.36 -8.92
N TYR A 144 18.03 -0.70 -9.58
CA TYR A 144 18.43 -2.04 -9.22
C TYR A 144 19.74 -2.36 -9.93
N PRO A 145 20.76 -2.87 -9.23
CA PRO A 145 21.99 -3.30 -9.87
C PRO A 145 21.70 -4.46 -10.83
N ALA A 146 22.11 -4.32 -12.09
CA ALA A 146 22.11 -5.44 -13.03
C ALA A 146 23.07 -6.51 -12.50
N GLU A 147 22.60 -7.74 -12.41
CA GLU A 147 23.19 -8.88 -11.70
C GLU A 147 24.69 -9.11 -11.81
N SER A 148 25.27 -9.70 -10.74
CA SER A 148 26.36 -10.72 -10.71
C SER A 148 27.34 -10.58 -9.53
N SER A 149 27.20 -9.56 -8.68
CA SER A 149 27.86 -9.57 -7.37
C SER A 149 26.85 -9.97 -6.31
N LYS A 150 27.27 -10.78 -5.34
CA LYS A 150 26.50 -11.22 -4.16
C LYS A 150 26.14 -10.04 -3.21
N SER A 151 25.79 -8.87 -3.75
CA SER A 151 25.23 -7.78 -2.94
C SER A 151 23.81 -8.19 -2.56
N ALA A 152 23.62 -8.43 -1.26
CA ALA A 152 22.34 -8.73 -0.65
C ALA A 152 21.24 -7.84 -1.25
N SER A 153 20.09 -8.43 -1.56
CA SER A 153 18.93 -7.66 -2.04
C SER A 153 18.71 -6.49 -1.08
N PRO A 154 18.56 -5.23 -1.57
CA PRO A 154 18.46 -4.06 -0.71
C PRO A 154 17.39 -4.20 0.38
N PHE A 155 16.40 -5.07 0.18
CA PHE A 155 15.28 -5.31 1.08
C PHE A 155 15.40 -6.52 2.02
N ASN A 156 16.43 -7.37 1.89
CA ASN A 156 16.62 -8.59 2.70
C ASN A 156 15.34 -9.43 2.88
N LEU A 157 14.56 -9.58 1.80
CA LEU A 157 13.20 -10.18 1.85
C LEU A 157 13.15 -11.60 2.41
N ALA A 158 14.24 -12.36 2.31
CA ALA A 158 14.33 -13.75 2.77
C ALA A 158 14.09 -13.92 4.28
N GLU A 159 14.38 -12.90 5.09
CA GLU A 159 14.28 -12.98 6.55
C GLU A 159 12.85 -12.74 7.06
N LYS A 160 11.96 -12.17 6.23
CA LYS A 160 10.64 -11.66 6.67
C LYS A 160 9.48 -12.09 5.76
N PRO A 161 9.12 -13.40 5.74
CA PRO A 161 8.13 -13.93 4.80
C PRO A 161 6.74 -13.30 4.92
N LYS A 162 6.30 -12.94 6.14
CA LYS A 162 5.01 -12.28 6.36
C LYS A 162 4.95 -10.89 5.74
N THR A 163 6.02 -10.11 5.89
CA THR A 163 6.12 -8.76 5.33
C THR A 163 6.19 -8.82 3.80
N VAL A 164 6.89 -9.81 3.26
CA VAL A 164 6.92 -10.09 1.80
C VAL A 164 5.52 -10.40 1.27
N GLN A 165 4.76 -11.25 1.95
CA GLN A 165 3.38 -11.54 1.54
C GLN A 165 2.49 -10.29 1.56
N LEU A 166 2.61 -9.44 2.60
CA LEU A 166 1.89 -8.17 2.64
C LEU A 166 2.27 -7.25 1.47
N LEU A 167 3.55 -7.19 1.12
CA LEU A 167 4.05 -6.43 -0.03
C LEU A 167 3.46 -6.95 -1.33
N LEU A 168 3.54 -8.26 -1.56
CA LEU A 168 3.02 -8.90 -2.76
C LEU A 168 1.51 -8.73 -2.88
N ASP A 169 0.76 -8.88 -1.80
CA ASP A 169 -0.70 -8.65 -1.80
C ASP A 169 -1.04 -7.19 -2.12
N PHE A 170 -0.26 -6.23 -1.59
CA PHE A 170 -0.44 -4.81 -1.91
C PHE A 170 -0.10 -4.51 -3.36
N MET A 171 1.02 -5.03 -3.88
CA MET A 171 1.40 -4.90 -5.28
C MET A 171 0.35 -5.47 -6.23
N LEU A 172 -0.23 -6.63 -5.89
CA LEU A 172 -1.31 -7.24 -6.65
C LEU A 172 -2.53 -6.32 -6.72
N ASP A 173 -2.93 -5.76 -5.59
CA ASP A 173 -4.05 -4.82 -5.49
C ASP A 173 -3.78 -3.54 -6.31
N VAL A 174 -2.54 -3.02 -6.30
CA VAL A 174 -2.14 -1.87 -7.13
C VAL A 174 -2.21 -2.20 -8.63
N LEU A 175 -1.76 -3.38 -9.04
CA LEU A 175 -1.82 -3.83 -10.44
C LEU A 175 -3.27 -3.99 -10.93
N LEU A 176 -4.17 -4.48 -10.07
CA LEU A 176 -5.59 -4.62 -10.36
C LEU A 176 -6.36 -3.30 -10.35
N MET A 177 -5.82 -2.25 -9.71
CA MET A 177 -6.48 -0.97 -9.61
C MET A 177 -6.69 -0.31 -10.99
N PRO A 178 -7.94 0.07 -11.36
CA PRO A 178 -8.19 0.80 -12.59
C PRO A 178 -7.73 2.25 -12.49
N TYR A 179 -7.32 2.81 -13.62
CA TYR A 179 -6.99 4.23 -13.73
C TYR A 179 -8.24 5.09 -13.55
N GLY A 180 -8.16 6.10 -12.69
CA GLY A 180 -9.25 7.05 -12.45
C GLY A 180 -10.42 6.50 -11.62
N TYR A 181 -10.24 5.36 -10.94
CA TYR A 181 -11.25 4.86 -10.00
C TYR A 181 -11.38 5.80 -8.80
N VAL A 182 -12.62 6.12 -8.42
CA VAL A 182 -12.95 6.97 -7.27
C VAL A 182 -13.88 6.19 -6.35
N LEU A 183 -13.56 6.14 -5.06
CA LEU A 183 -14.42 5.55 -4.05
C LEU A 183 -15.59 6.49 -3.75
N ASN A 184 -16.78 6.14 -4.24
CA ASN A 184 -18.02 6.81 -3.86
C ASN A 184 -18.54 6.25 -2.53
N GLU A 185 -17.96 6.63 -1.38
CA GLU A 185 -18.58 6.31 -0.09
C GLU A 185 -19.97 6.98 -0.05
N SER A 186 -21.05 6.19 -0.03
CA SER A 186 -22.40 6.73 0.14
C SER A 186 -22.48 7.40 1.51
N GLN A 187 -22.45 8.74 1.53
CA GLN A 187 -22.57 9.55 2.73
C GLN A 187 -23.93 9.31 3.40
N SER A 188 -23.99 8.40 4.37
CA SER A 188 -25.06 8.40 5.37
C SER A 188 -24.71 9.40 6.48
N ARG A 189 -24.99 10.70 6.25
CA ARG A 189 -25.63 11.66 7.21
C ARG A 189 -25.48 13.13 6.77
N GLN A 190 -26.65 13.71 6.48
CA GLN A 190 -27.10 15.11 6.60
C GLN A 190 -26.78 16.18 5.53
N ASN A 191 -27.88 16.64 4.91
CA ASN A 191 -28.20 17.97 4.33
C ASN A 191 -27.45 18.40 3.05
N SER A 192 -28.07 18.79 1.93
CA SER A 192 -29.41 19.31 1.65
C SER A 192 -29.77 19.13 0.16
N SER A 193 -31.08 19.10 -0.13
CA SER A 193 -31.79 19.21 -1.42
C SER A 193 -31.01 19.66 -2.68
N SER A 194 -31.05 18.84 -3.73
CA SER A 194 -31.52 19.27 -5.06
C SER A 194 -31.74 18.09 -6.00
N SER A 195 -32.88 18.15 -6.67
CA SER A 195 -33.39 17.23 -7.67
C SER A 195 -32.56 17.21 -8.96
N SER A 196 -32.26 16.02 -9.49
CA SER A 196 -32.27 15.78 -10.94
C SER A 196 -32.34 14.28 -11.25
N GLN A 197 -33.24 13.94 -12.17
CA GLN A 197 -33.47 12.62 -12.72
C GLN A 197 -32.28 12.17 -13.59
N GLY A 198 -31.95 10.88 -13.53
CA GLY A 198 -31.05 10.22 -14.45
C GLY A 198 -31.14 8.70 -14.29
N SER A 199 -31.93 8.07 -15.16
CA SER A 199 -32.17 6.63 -15.20
C SER A 199 -30.89 5.85 -15.50
N SER A 200 -30.60 4.82 -14.70
CA SER A 200 -29.69 3.72 -15.08
C SER A 200 -30.16 2.43 -14.39
N SER A 201 -30.30 1.41 -15.21
CA SER A 201 -30.85 0.08 -14.93
C SER A 201 -30.23 -0.59 -13.70
N ASN A 202 -31.14 -1.00 -12.83
CA ASN A 202 -30.94 -1.73 -11.60
C ASN A 202 -30.64 -3.22 -11.89
N SER A 203 -29.56 -3.76 -11.33
CA SER A 203 -29.39 -5.20 -11.15
C SER A 203 -28.51 -5.48 -9.93
N GLY A 204 -29.11 -6.09 -8.90
CA GLY A 204 -28.42 -6.68 -7.76
C GLY A 204 -28.37 -5.81 -6.50
N GLY A 205 -29.46 -5.79 -5.73
CA GLY A 205 -29.45 -5.21 -4.39
C GLY A 205 -28.52 -5.98 -3.43
N GLY A 206 -27.74 -5.24 -2.65
CA GLY A 206 -26.96 -5.78 -1.54
C GLY A 206 -26.07 -4.74 -0.87
N SER A 207 -26.51 -4.23 0.28
CA SER A 207 -25.76 -3.45 1.29
C SER A 207 -25.10 -2.13 0.81
N GLY A 208 -25.12 -1.09 1.66
CA GLY A 208 -24.59 0.25 1.36
C GLY A 208 -23.07 0.36 1.21
N ILE A 209 -22.40 -0.64 0.63
CA ILE A 209 -20.98 -0.64 0.33
C ILE A 209 -20.82 -0.31 -1.16
N PRO A 210 -19.97 0.67 -1.52
CA PRO A 210 -19.66 1.00 -2.92
C PRO A 210 -19.08 -0.21 -3.65
N GLN A 211 -19.48 -0.42 -4.91
CA GLN A 211 -18.99 -1.54 -5.74
C GLN A 211 -17.47 -1.42 -5.94
N PRO A 212 -16.67 -2.42 -5.51
CA PRO A 212 -15.23 -2.41 -5.69
C PRO A 212 -14.85 -2.66 -7.16
N PRO A 213 -13.61 -2.33 -7.56
CA PRO A 213 -13.09 -2.71 -8.86
C PRO A 213 -13.04 -4.24 -9.05
N PRO A 214 -13.18 -4.75 -10.29
CA PRO A 214 -13.04 -6.17 -10.57
C PRO A 214 -11.72 -6.75 -10.06
N GLY A 215 -11.76 -7.89 -9.37
CA GLY A 215 -10.57 -8.54 -8.79
C GLY A 215 -10.23 -8.06 -7.37
N MET A 216 -10.86 -6.99 -6.90
CA MET A 216 -10.56 -6.37 -5.60
C MET A 216 -11.73 -6.52 -4.63
N SER A 217 -11.43 -6.35 -3.35
CA SER A 217 -12.45 -6.13 -2.31
C SER A 217 -12.58 -4.63 -2.03
N PHE A 218 -13.67 -4.23 -1.37
CA PHE A 218 -13.84 -2.82 -0.96
C PHE A 218 -12.68 -2.35 -0.07
N TYR A 219 -12.23 -3.21 0.85
CA TYR A 219 -11.06 -2.94 1.69
C TYR A 219 -9.78 -2.76 0.85
N ALA A 220 -9.54 -3.63 -0.14
CA ALA A 220 -8.37 -3.54 -1.02
C ALA A 220 -8.38 -2.25 -1.86
N ALA A 221 -9.55 -1.82 -2.36
CA ALA A 221 -9.66 -0.56 -3.07
C ALA A 221 -9.36 0.63 -2.14
N LYS A 222 -9.92 0.62 -0.92
CA LYS A 222 -9.72 1.67 0.09
C LYS A 222 -8.26 1.81 0.53
N ARG A 223 -7.56 0.69 0.76
CA ARG A 223 -6.16 0.73 1.22
C ARG A 223 -5.20 1.24 0.16
N VAL A 224 -5.44 0.94 -1.12
CA VAL A 224 -4.60 1.43 -2.23
C VAL A 224 -4.88 2.89 -2.53
N ILE A 225 -6.14 3.35 -2.47
CA ILE A 225 -6.47 4.77 -2.62
C ILE A 225 -5.85 5.60 -1.50
N GLY A 226 -5.97 5.13 -0.25
CA GLY A 226 -5.41 5.80 0.92
C GLY A 226 -5.99 7.20 1.14
N ASP A 227 -5.29 8.03 1.92
CA ASP A 227 -5.71 9.40 2.22
C ASP A 227 -5.44 10.37 1.05
N ASN A 228 -4.43 10.04 0.22
CA ASN A 228 -3.95 10.86 -0.89
C ASN A 228 -3.99 10.01 -2.17
N PRO A 229 -5.10 10.02 -2.93
CA PRO A 229 -5.22 9.23 -4.14
C PRO A 229 -4.15 9.61 -5.17
N TRP A 230 -3.54 8.62 -5.81
CA TRP A 230 -2.58 8.83 -6.89
C TRP A 230 -3.29 9.30 -8.17
N THR A 231 -2.63 10.17 -8.93
CA THR A 231 -3.09 10.49 -10.29
C THR A 231 -2.93 9.26 -11.21
N PRO A 232 -3.64 9.20 -12.35
CA PRO A 232 -3.48 8.11 -13.30
C PRO A 232 -2.03 7.89 -13.77
N GLU A 233 -1.24 8.97 -13.88
CA GLU A 233 0.17 8.94 -14.25
C GLU A 233 1.03 8.38 -13.11
N GLN A 234 0.77 8.79 -11.87
CA GLN A 234 1.45 8.25 -10.70
C GLN A 234 1.13 6.75 -10.51
N LEU A 235 -0.11 6.34 -10.74
CA LEU A 235 -0.50 4.93 -10.69
C LEU A 235 0.23 4.12 -11.77
N GLU A 236 0.40 4.66 -12.98
CA GLU A 236 1.22 4.02 -14.03
C GLU A 236 2.67 3.84 -13.57
N GLN A 237 3.27 4.89 -12.99
CA GLN A 237 4.63 4.82 -12.44
C GLN A 237 4.73 3.77 -11.34
N CYS A 238 3.74 3.70 -10.43
CA CYS A 238 3.67 2.67 -9.39
C CYS A 238 3.65 1.25 -9.99
N LYS A 239 2.79 1.01 -10.98
CA LYS A 239 2.70 -0.30 -11.66
C LYS A 239 4.00 -0.65 -12.39
N LEU A 240 4.61 0.29 -13.10
CA LEU A 240 5.92 0.10 -13.72
C LEU A 240 7.02 -0.17 -12.69
N GLY A 241 6.99 0.52 -11.55
CA GLY A 241 7.92 0.30 -10.44
C GLY A 241 7.81 -1.11 -9.87
N ILE A 242 6.59 -1.65 -9.76
CA ILE A 242 6.35 -3.04 -9.35
C ILE A 242 6.94 -4.01 -10.37
N VAL A 243 6.71 -3.80 -11.67
CA VAL A 243 7.29 -4.68 -12.71
C VAL A 243 8.82 -4.65 -12.66
N LYS A 244 9.44 -3.47 -12.55
CA LYS A 244 10.91 -3.33 -12.40
C LYS A 244 11.45 -3.99 -11.13
N PHE A 245 10.70 -3.91 -10.03
CA PHE A 245 11.07 -4.54 -8.76
C PHE A 245 11.07 -6.07 -8.87
N ILE A 246 10.12 -6.63 -9.63
CA ILE A 246 10.04 -8.06 -9.95
C ILE A 246 11.15 -8.47 -10.93
N GLU A 247 11.38 -7.67 -11.98
CA GLU A 247 12.45 -7.86 -12.98
C GLU A 247 13.82 -7.94 -12.30
N ALA A 248 14.06 -7.09 -11.29
CA ALA A 248 15.27 -7.08 -10.49
C ALA A 248 15.40 -8.23 -9.47
N GLU A 249 14.58 -9.28 -9.59
CA GLU A 249 14.59 -10.50 -8.77
C GLU A 249 14.54 -10.25 -7.26
N GLN A 250 13.91 -9.16 -6.84
CA GLN A 250 13.83 -8.81 -5.42
C GLN A 250 12.90 -9.77 -4.67
N VAL A 251 11.91 -10.33 -5.36
CA VAL A 251 10.90 -11.26 -4.82
C VAL A 251 11.05 -12.66 -5.41
N PRO A 252 10.65 -13.72 -4.68
CA PRO A 252 10.69 -15.09 -5.20
C PRO A 252 9.87 -15.21 -6.50
N GLU A 253 10.47 -15.81 -7.53
CA GLU A 253 9.86 -15.93 -8.86
C GLU A 253 8.47 -16.57 -8.81
N LEU A 254 8.32 -17.64 -8.02
CA LEU A 254 7.06 -18.38 -7.84
C LEU A 254 5.89 -17.47 -7.43
N GLU A 255 6.18 -16.46 -6.61
CA GLU A 255 5.18 -15.54 -6.13
C GLU A 255 4.90 -14.40 -7.11
N ALA A 256 5.89 -14.05 -7.93
CA ALA A 256 5.83 -12.93 -8.87
C ALA A 256 5.14 -13.25 -10.21
N VAL A 257 5.05 -14.54 -10.60
CA VAL A 257 4.42 -14.96 -11.87
C VAL A 257 3.02 -14.37 -12.04
N LEU A 258 2.20 -14.44 -10.98
CA LEU A 258 0.82 -13.94 -11.02
C LEU A 258 0.77 -12.42 -11.26
N HIS A 259 1.65 -11.67 -10.62
CA HIS A 259 1.77 -10.23 -10.77
C HIS A 259 2.13 -9.86 -12.20
N LEU A 260 3.08 -10.56 -12.83
CA LEU A 260 3.46 -10.33 -14.23
C LEU A 260 2.30 -10.64 -15.19
N VAL A 261 1.58 -11.75 -14.98
CA VAL A 261 0.40 -12.10 -15.80
C VAL A 261 -0.67 -11.03 -15.70
N ILE A 262 -0.95 -10.51 -14.50
CA ILE A 262 -1.94 -9.44 -14.30
C ILE A 262 -1.44 -8.12 -14.89
N ALA A 263 -0.18 -7.76 -14.67
CA ALA A 263 0.42 -6.54 -15.23
C ALA A 263 0.42 -6.55 -16.76
N SER A 264 0.58 -7.71 -17.41
CA SER A 264 0.46 -7.86 -18.86
C SER A 264 -0.93 -7.55 -19.43
N SER A 265 -1.95 -7.55 -18.56
CA SER A 265 -3.34 -7.24 -18.90
C SER A 265 -3.69 -5.78 -18.67
N ASP A 266 -2.72 -4.93 -18.33
CA ASP A 266 -2.94 -3.52 -18.08
C ASP A 266 -3.44 -2.77 -19.32
N THR A 267 -4.19 -1.69 -19.12
CA THR A 267 -4.70 -0.83 -20.20
C THR A 267 -3.63 0.08 -20.81
N ARG A 268 -2.59 0.45 -20.05
CA ARG A 268 -1.48 1.26 -20.54
C ARG A 268 -0.40 0.33 -21.11
N LEU A 269 -0.01 0.59 -22.35
CA LEU A 269 0.91 -0.26 -23.11
C LEU A 269 2.30 -0.36 -22.48
N SER A 270 2.77 0.70 -21.81
CA SER A 270 4.03 0.76 -21.08
C SER A 270 4.16 -0.36 -20.05
N VAL A 271 3.14 -0.51 -19.19
CA VAL A 271 3.07 -1.55 -18.15
C VAL A 271 2.89 -2.92 -18.78
N ALA A 272 1.93 -3.04 -19.70
CA ALA A 272 1.60 -4.32 -20.33
C ALA A 272 2.79 -4.92 -21.08
N THR A 273 3.51 -4.10 -21.85
CA THR A 273 4.68 -4.53 -22.63
C THR A 273 5.85 -4.91 -21.74
N ALA A 274 6.15 -4.11 -20.71
CA ALA A 274 7.23 -4.42 -19.78
C ALA A 274 6.98 -5.77 -19.08
N ALA A 275 5.76 -6.00 -18.61
CA ALA A 275 5.38 -7.26 -17.97
C ALA A 275 5.38 -8.45 -18.94
N ASP A 276 4.89 -8.28 -20.18
CA ASP A 276 4.90 -9.33 -21.21
C ASP A 276 6.33 -9.72 -21.62
N LEU A 277 7.26 -8.75 -21.70
CA LEU A 277 8.67 -9.02 -22.01
C LEU A 277 9.33 -9.85 -20.91
N GLU A 278 9.11 -9.47 -19.65
CA GLU A 278 9.67 -10.17 -18.50
C GLU A 278 9.09 -11.58 -18.34
N LEU A 279 7.76 -11.72 -18.51
CA LEU A 279 7.11 -13.03 -18.47
C LEU A 279 7.63 -13.97 -19.56
N LYS A 280 7.92 -13.45 -20.76
CA LYS A 280 8.53 -14.24 -21.86
C LYS A 280 9.97 -14.62 -21.58
N SER A 281 10.75 -13.72 -20.97
CA SER A 281 12.13 -13.98 -20.55
C SER A 281 12.19 -15.16 -19.56
N LYS A 282 11.27 -15.19 -18.59
CA LYS A 282 11.20 -16.22 -17.55
C LYS A 282 10.33 -17.43 -17.91
N GLN A 283 9.76 -17.47 -19.11
CA GLN A 283 8.77 -18.49 -19.52
C GLN A 283 9.28 -19.94 -19.41
N SER A 284 10.59 -20.16 -19.62
CA SER A 284 11.23 -21.48 -19.53
C SER A 284 11.54 -21.92 -18.09
N LEU A 285 11.65 -20.97 -17.16
CA LEU A 285 11.93 -21.22 -15.74
C LEU A 285 10.64 -21.51 -14.95
N ILE A 286 9.51 -20.97 -15.42
CA ILE A 286 8.21 -21.11 -14.75
C ILE A 286 7.62 -22.51 -14.97
N ASP A 287 7.45 -23.26 -13.88
CA ASP A 287 6.66 -24.49 -13.88
C ASP A 287 5.16 -24.20 -13.79
N TRP A 288 4.50 -24.25 -14.95
CA TRP A 288 3.04 -24.04 -15.06
C TRP A 288 2.20 -25.18 -14.46
N ASN A 289 2.79 -26.29 -14.05
CA ASN A 289 2.10 -27.36 -13.31
C ASN A 289 2.22 -27.20 -11.79
N ASN A 290 2.90 -26.16 -11.31
CA ASN A 290 3.04 -25.92 -9.89
C ASN A 290 1.67 -25.59 -9.24
N PRO A 291 1.21 -26.38 -8.25
CA PRO A 291 -0.09 -26.17 -7.63
C PRO A 291 -0.22 -24.81 -6.93
N ALA A 292 0.88 -24.22 -6.44
CA ALA A 292 0.84 -22.90 -5.80
C ALA A 292 0.46 -21.79 -6.80
N ILE A 293 1.03 -21.80 -8.01
CA ILE A 293 0.70 -20.84 -9.07
C ILE A 293 -0.75 -21.01 -9.49
N ILE A 294 -1.17 -22.25 -9.75
CA ILE A 294 -2.51 -22.58 -10.25
C ILE A 294 -3.58 -22.19 -9.24
N ASN A 295 -3.39 -22.53 -7.97
CA ASN A 295 -4.34 -22.16 -6.91
C ASN A 295 -4.46 -20.64 -6.76
N LYS A 296 -3.34 -19.92 -6.83
CA LYS A 296 -3.33 -18.45 -6.81
C LYS A 296 -4.05 -17.88 -8.05
N MET A 297 -3.82 -18.43 -9.25
CA MET A 297 -4.50 -18.02 -10.47
C MET A 297 -6.01 -18.26 -10.41
N TYR A 298 -6.46 -19.43 -9.95
CA TYR A 298 -7.89 -19.71 -9.78
C TYR A 298 -8.54 -18.79 -8.75
N LYS A 299 -7.87 -18.55 -7.61
CA LYS A 299 -8.37 -17.64 -6.57
C LYS A 299 -8.61 -16.24 -7.12
N VAL A 300 -7.68 -15.69 -7.90
CA VAL A 300 -7.83 -14.37 -8.53
C VAL A 300 -8.87 -14.40 -9.66
N TYR A 301 -8.89 -15.47 -10.46
CA TYR A 301 -9.82 -15.62 -11.58
C TYR A 301 -11.30 -15.65 -11.14
N LEU A 302 -11.59 -16.43 -10.10
CA LEU A 302 -12.95 -16.69 -9.61
C LEU A 302 -13.39 -15.70 -8.53
N GLY A 303 -12.45 -15.02 -7.87
CA GLY A 303 -12.73 -14.23 -6.67
C GLY A 303 -13.13 -15.10 -5.48
N ASP A 304 -13.62 -14.46 -4.41
CA ASP A 304 -14.13 -15.17 -3.25
C ASP A 304 -15.52 -15.73 -3.54
N ILE A 305 -15.56 -17.03 -3.80
CA ILE A 305 -16.81 -17.75 -4.02
C ILE A 305 -17.51 -17.93 -2.67
N PRO A 306 -18.78 -17.54 -2.51
CA PRO A 306 -19.56 -17.77 -1.30
C PRO A 306 -19.97 -19.25 -1.19
N LEU A 307 -18.99 -20.15 -1.19
CA LEU A 307 -19.19 -21.51 -0.73
C LEU A 307 -19.12 -21.48 0.79
N LYS A 308 -20.06 -22.15 1.47
CA LYS A 308 -19.96 -22.40 2.91
C LYS A 308 -18.63 -23.14 3.15
N THR A 309 -17.59 -22.41 3.52
CA THR A 309 -16.32 -23.00 3.95
C THR A 309 -16.60 -23.92 5.13
N LYS A 310 -15.79 -24.97 5.29
CA LYS A 310 -15.89 -25.96 6.37
C LYS A 310 -15.91 -25.35 7.79
N GLU A 311 -15.60 -24.06 7.92
CA GLU A 311 -15.51 -23.31 9.17
C GLU A 311 -16.70 -22.37 9.43
N GLY A 312 -17.73 -22.33 8.59
CA GLY A 312 -18.98 -21.59 8.90
C GLY A 312 -18.86 -20.07 9.06
N ALA A 313 -17.67 -19.49 8.90
CA ALA A 313 -17.44 -18.05 8.98
C ALA A 313 -17.80 -17.39 7.64
N VAL A 314 -18.89 -16.62 7.63
CA VAL A 314 -19.23 -15.73 6.53
C VAL A 314 -18.14 -14.67 6.42
N LEU A 315 -17.42 -14.63 5.30
CA LEU A 315 -16.46 -13.57 5.00
C LEU A 315 -17.17 -12.21 5.10
N LYS A 316 -16.55 -11.25 5.78
CA LYS A 316 -17.10 -9.90 5.87
C LYS A 316 -17.31 -9.36 4.44
N PRO A 317 -18.47 -8.77 4.13
CA PRO A 317 -18.76 -8.26 2.78
C PRO A 317 -17.67 -7.33 2.23
N GLU A 318 -17.04 -6.52 3.10
CA GLU A 318 -15.97 -5.59 2.74
C GLU A 318 -14.66 -6.25 2.30
N LEU A 319 -14.42 -7.49 2.74
CA LEU A 319 -13.22 -8.27 2.45
C LEU A 319 -13.38 -9.20 1.25
N LYS A 320 -14.63 -9.44 0.82
CA LYS A 320 -14.93 -10.29 -0.33
C LYS A 320 -14.33 -9.68 -1.60
N ARG A 321 -13.52 -10.46 -2.32
CA ARG A 321 -13.01 -10.10 -3.64
C ARG A 321 -13.95 -10.54 -4.75
N ASP A 322 -14.24 -9.65 -5.68
CA ASP A 322 -14.97 -9.98 -6.89
C ASP A 322 -14.05 -10.63 -7.94
N PRO A 323 -14.59 -11.41 -8.89
CA PRO A 323 -13.80 -11.95 -9.99
C PRO A 323 -13.10 -10.84 -10.79
N VAL A 324 -11.91 -11.13 -11.33
CA VAL A 324 -11.17 -10.17 -12.17
C VAL A 324 -11.90 -9.82 -13.46
N SER A 325 -11.51 -8.68 -14.05
CA SER A 325 -12.07 -8.21 -15.32
C SER A 325 -11.79 -9.19 -16.47
N THR A 326 -12.61 -9.13 -17.51
CA THR A 326 -12.47 -9.95 -18.72
C THR A 326 -11.07 -9.88 -19.32
N ARG A 327 -10.42 -8.71 -19.32
CA ARG A 327 -9.07 -8.55 -19.87
C ARG A 327 -8.05 -9.39 -19.11
N VAL A 328 -8.12 -9.41 -17.78
CA VAL A 328 -7.25 -10.25 -16.95
C VAL A 328 -7.56 -11.73 -17.18
N LYS A 329 -8.85 -12.09 -17.25
CA LYS A 329 -9.27 -13.48 -17.53
C LYS A 329 -8.68 -14.02 -18.83
N LEU A 330 -8.70 -13.22 -19.90
CA LEU A 330 -8.13 -13.59 -21.20
C LEU A 330 -6.62 -13.79 -21.17
N LYS A 331 -5.90 -13.13 -20.25
CA LYS A 331 -4.46 -13.35 -20.04
C LYS A 331 -4.17 -14.58 -19.16
N ILE A 332 -5.01 -14.87 -18.16
CA ILE A 332 -4.83 -16.03 -17.27
C ILE A 332 -5.16 -17.37 -17.97
N VAL A 333 -6.27 -17.42 -18.72
CA VAL A 333 -6.79 -18.68 -19.30
C VAL A 333 -5.76 -19.44 -20.14
N PRO A 334 -4.99 -18.82 -21.06
CA PRO A 334 -3.97 -19.54 -21.83
C PRO A 334 -2.93 -20.27 -20.99
N HIS A 335 -2.60 -19.73 -19.80
CA HIS A 335 -1.65 -20.36 -18.89
C HIS A 335 -2.28 -21.55 -18.15
N LEU A 336 -3.54 -21.41 -17.71
CA LEU A 336 -4.28 -22.51 -17.09
C LEU A 336 -4.54 -23.67 -18.07
N LEU A 337 -4.87 -23.38 -19.33
CA LEU A 337 -5.12 -24.41 -20.34
C LEU A 337 -3.88 -25.23 -20.73
N ARG A 338 -2.68 -24.67 -20.53
CA ARG A 338 -1.40 -25.37 -20.74
C ARG A 338 -1.01 -26.28 -19.57
N SER A 339 -1.66 -26.12 -18.42
CA SER A 339 -1.34 -26.82 -17.19
C SER A 339 -2.20 -28.06 -17.01
N ARG A 340 -1.58 -29.22 -16.84
CA ARG A 340 -2.29 -30.46 -16.52
C ARG A 340 -2.88 -30.38 -15.11
N GLN A 341 -2.11 -29.87 -14.17
CA GLN A 341 -2.54 -29.73 -12.78
C GLN A 341 -3.78 -28.83 -12.65
N ALA A 342 -3.93 -27.82 -13.51
CA ALA A 342 -5.13 -26.98 -13.54
C ALA A 342 -6.38 -27.78 -13.91
N ALA A 343 -6.28 -28.69 -14.90
CA ALA A 343 -7.38 -29.56 -15.28
C ALA A 343 -7.81 -30.53 -14.16
N GLU A 344 -6.88 -30.91 -13.27
CA GLU A 344 -7.13 -31.82 -12.15
C GLU A 344 -7.62 -31.08 -10.87
N THR A 345 -7.60 -29.74 -10.85
CA THR A 345 -7.97 -28.94 -9.67
C THR A 345 -9.49 -28.71 -9.57
N PHE A 346 -10.19 -29.67 -8.98
CA PHE A 346 -11.64 -29.61 -8.71
C PHE A 346 -11.97 -28.86 -7.40
N PRO A 347 -13.03 -28.04 -7.33
CA PRO A 347 -14.03 -27.72 -8.36
C PRO A 347 -13.72 -26.48 -9.21
N ALA A 348 -12.57 -25.84 -9.00
CA ALA A 348 -12.22 -24.56 -9.62
C ALA A 348 -12.16 -24.64 -11.16
N ASN A 349 -11.67 -25.76 -11.69
CA ASN A 349 -11.64 -26.05 -13.12
C ASN A 349 -13.01 -25.96 -13.80
N ILE A 350 -14.06 -26.56 -13.23
CA ILE A 350 -15.43 -26.55 -13.78
C ILE A 350 -16.05 -25.16 -13.64
N GLN A 351 -15.85 -24.50 -12.51
CA GLN A 351 -16.36 -23.15 -12.27
C GLN A 351 -15.78 -22.14 -13.25
N MET A 352 -14.48 -22.27 -13.57
CA MET A 352 -13.83 -21.46 -14.59
C MET A 352 -14.46 -21.70 -15.97
N ILE A 353 -14.68 -22.96 -16.37
CA ILE A 353 -15.31 -23.28 -17.66
C ILE A 353 -16.73 -22.71 -17.71
N SER A 354 -17.54 -22.88 -16.67
CA SER A 354 -18.89 -22.31 -16.60
C SER A 354 -18.86 -20.78 -16.71
N ALA A 355 -17.96 -20.11 -15.99
CA ALA A 355 -17.82 -18.66 -16.03
C ALA A 355 -17.29 -18.15 -17.39
N HIS A 356 -16.47 -18.94 -18.08
CA HIS A 356 -15.94 -18.61 -19.40
C HIS A 356 -16.91 -18.94 -20.54
N CYS A 357 -17.66 -20.04 -20.47
CA CYS A 357 -18.64 -20.42 -21.49
C CYS A 357 -19.86 -19.50 -21.49
N CYS A 358 -20.33 -19.03 -20.33
CA CYS A 358 -21.37 -18.00 -20.24
C CYS A 358 -20.95 -16.65 -20.84
N PHE A 359 -19.68 -16.47 -21.22
CA PHE A 359 -19.20 -15.25 -21.89
C PHE A 359 -19.32 -15.32 -23.42
N TRP A 360 -19.42 -16.52 -24.00
CA TRP A 360 -19.52 -16.74 -25.45
C TRP A 360 -20.96 -17.02 -25.93
N ILE A 361 -21.93 -16.95 -25.02
CA ILE A 361 -23.38 -17.01 -25.25
C ILE A 361 -23.94 -15.63 -24.91
#